data_AF-A0A6N7IG69-F1
#
_entry.id   AF-A0A6N7IG69-F1
#
_cell.length_a   1.000
_cell.length_b   1.000
_cell.length_c   1.000
_cell.angle_alpha   90.00
_cell.angle_beta   90.00
_cell.angle_gamma   90.00
#
_symmetry.space_group_name_H-M   'P 1'
#
loop_
_entity.id
_entity.type
_entity.pdbx_description
1 polymer ?
#
loop_
_entity_poly.entity_id
_entity_poly.type
_entity_poly.pdbx_seq_one_letter_code
_entity_poly.pdbx_strand_id
1 'polypeptide(L)'
;MTADSRIPHQVGGVDRALQREASVRRRVEILEAELSPQVTVDSTEWIFRLTEIADRNDLERDVVVGVASDLAWRAREVGQRIPGDSEWSRCNDPAESRTTRRILAYVHGFRLRFDFRFEELSEWSRDWLLDFPDDVLILAFAAFAALGMHSERGQPLVDRVLQAPDLDAVARATCLHGLWFGSHMKDQAERIMKLSDEMIARGEDNSNLYYWRAFAQRRSGRLNDALDSINTAIRLLPVGMNAVHQDYFREREFIATTRLLDEHVENLSTQLRDSVRDEFLDYLETAKQELADQTRVAQEVVSRSLLSLVEVLALFVTLAGFLLGSGAVVVQASGFVESFASIALLLVGSVAFFVLLRGVIRIDRIERPIVLRIAEWFGRRVSRGRGRGA
;
A
#
# COMPACT_ATOMS: atom_id res chain seq x y z
N MET A 1 -5.89 32.34 -35.78
CA MET A 1 -6.41 33.73 -35.89
C MET A 1 -6.31 34.35 -34.51
N THR A 2 -5.23 35.08 -34.26
CA THR A 2 -4.94 35.77 -33.00
C THR A 2 -5.65 37.12 -33.00
N ALA A 3 -6.70 37.25 -32.19
CA ALA A 3 -7.35 38.53 -31.96
C ALA A 3 -6.42 39.40 -31.11
N ASP A 4 -6.07 40.56 -31.64
CA ASP A 4 -5.25 41.60 -31.01
C ASP A 4 -6.00 42.18 -29.81
N SER A 5 -5.68 41.71 -28.61
CA SER A 5 -6.33 42.08 -27.34
C SER A 5 -5.56 43.20 -26.62
N ARG A 6 -5.39 44.35 -27.27
CA ARG A 6 -4.94 45.56 -26.58
C ARG A 6 -6.13 46.17 -25.84
N ILE A 7 -6.27 45.85 -24.56
CA ILE A 7 -7.18 46.56 -23.66
C ILE A 7 -6.66 48.01 -23.55
N PRO A 8 -7.44 49.03 -23.95
CA PRO A 8 -6.97 50.41 -23.86
C PRO A 8 -6.97 50.87 -22.40
N HIS A 9 -5.80 51.32 -21.91
CA HIS A 9 -5.60 51.98 -20.60
C HIS A 9 -6.28 53.37 -20.46
N GLN A 10 -7.46 53.57 -21.08
CA GLN A 10 -8.24 54.77 -20.83
C GLN A 10 -9.00 54.62 -19.51
N VAL A 11 -8.98 55.65 -18.67
CA VAL A 11 -9.85 55.75 -17.48
C VAL A 11 -11.31 55.50 -17.91
N GLY A 12 -11.98 54.52 -17.29
CA GLY A 12 -13.32 54.04 -17.67
C GLY A 12 -13.37 53.00 -18.80
N GLY A 13 -12.21 52.53 -19.29
CA GLY A 13 -12.11 51.42 -20.24
C GLY A 13 -12.47 50.08 -19.60
N VAL A 14 -11.94 49.82 -18.40
CA VAL A 14 -12.17 48.60 -17.62
C VAL A 14 -13.64 48.46 -17.22
N ASP A 15 -14.25 49.53 -16.69
CA ASP A 15 -15.67 49.50 -16.27
C ASP A 15 -16.58 49.13 -17.46
N ARG A 16 -16.36 49.76 -18.62
CA ARG A 16 -17.11 49.43 -19.85
C ARG A 16 -16.84 48.01 -20.35
N ALA A 17 -15.63 47.49 -20.18
CA ALA A 17 -15.30 46.12 -20.56
C ALA A 17 -16.00 45.11 -19.64
N LEU A 18 -16.00 45.37 -18.33
CA LEU A 18 -16.67 44.52 -17.33
C LEU A 18 -18.19 44.50 -17.52
N GLN A 19 -18.82 45.64 -17.80
CA GLN A 19 -20.26 45.73 -18.03
C GLN A 19 -20.74 44.98 -19.29
N ARG A 20 -19.85 44.81 -20.28
CA ARG A 20 -20.17 44.12 -21.53
C ARG A 20 -19.94 42.62 -21.47
N GLU A 21 -19.24 42.15 -20.46
CA GLU A 21 -18.79 40.78 -20.36
C GLU A 21 -19.61 40.01 -19.34
N ALA A 22 -20.31 38.97 -19.79
CA ALA A 22 -21.13 38.12 -18.93
C ALA A 22 -20.34 36.96 -18.33
N SER A 23 -19.20 36.57 -18.93
CA SER A 23 -18.40 35.45 -18.44
C SER A 23 -17.55 35.85 -17.24
N VAL A 24 -17.74 35.16 -16.10
CA VAL A 24 -16.91 35.30 -14.89
C VAL A 24 -15.42 35.19 -15.22
N ARG A 25 -15.03 34.15 -15.96
CA ARG A 25 -13.63 33.94 -16.39
C ARG A 25 -13.09 35.14 -17.15
N ARG A 26 -13.87 35.67 -18.09
CA ARG A 26 -13.40 36.78 -18.93
C ARG A 26 -13.32 38.09 -18.15
N ARG A 27 -14.21 38.31 -17.18
CA ARG A 27 -14.12 39.43 -16.22
C ARG A 27 -12.87 39.32 -15.36
N VAL A 28 -12.51 38.12 -14.88
CA VAL A 28 -11.24 37.88 -14.17
C VAL A 28 -10.05 38.23 -15.06
N GLU A 29 -9.99 37.73 -16.29
CA GLU A 29 -8.91 38.03 -17.25
C GLU A 29 -8.76 39.55 -17.52
N ILE A 30 -9.88 40.29 -17.61
CA ILE A 30 -9.86 41.76 -17.77
C ILE A 30 -9.24 42.44 -16.55
N LEU A 31 -9.66 42.05 -15.34
CA LEU A 31 -9.14 42.63 -14.10
C LEU A 31 -7.68 42.27 -13.86
N GLU A 32 -7.30 41.02 -14.15
CA GLU A 32 -5.91 40.58 -14.08
C GLU A 32 -5.02 41.43 -15.01
N ALA A 33 -5.45 41.65 -16.25
CA ALA A 33 -4.70 42.47 -17.20
C ALA A 33 -4.56 43.93 -16.75
N GLU A 34 -5.59 44.51 -16.13
CA GLU A 34 -5.55 45.88 -15.60
C GLU A 34 -4.66 46.02 -14.36
N LEU A 35 -4.73 45.05 -13.44
CA LEU A 35 -4.11 45.16 -12.12
C LEU A 35 -2.71 44.57 -12.05
N SER A 36 -2.38 43.59 -12.91
CA SER A 36 -1.05 42.96 -12.95
C SER A 36 0.13 43.94 -13.04
N PRO A 37 0.07 45.04 -13.82
CA PRO A 37 1.15 46.03 -13.85
C PRO A 37 1.42 46.73 -12.51
N GLN A 38 0.44 46.72 -11.59
CA GLN A 38 0.56 47.32 -10.26
C GLN A 38 1.07 46.34 -9.20
N VAL A 39 1.14 45.04 -9.53
CA VAL A 39 1.68 44.00 -8.66
C VAL A 39 3.21 44.05 -8.71
N THR A 40 3.80 44.85 -7.82
CA THR A 40 5.25 45.04 -7.71
C THR A 40 5.77 44.60 -6.35
N VAL A 41 7.09 44.47 -6.18
CA VAL A 41 7.71 44.10 -4.89
C VAL A 41 7.28 45.04 -3.76
N ASP A 42 7.18 46.33 -4.06
CA ASP A 42 7.12 47.40 -3.05
C ASP A 42 5.70 47.91 -2.74
N SER A 43 4.66 47.47 -3.47
CA SER A 43 3.33 48.08 -3.37
C SER A 43 2.18 47.09 -3.26
N THR A 44 1.38 47.22 -2.20
CA THR A 44 0.12 46.51 -1.97
C THR A 44 -1.11 47.29 -2.46
N GLU A 45 -0.92 48.45 -3.11
CA GLU A 45 -2.02 49.34 -3.53
C GLU A 45 -3.00 48.69 -4.53
N TRP A 46 -2.54 47.69 -5.28
CA TRP A 46 -3.39 46.93 -6.19
C TRP A 46 -4.58 46.27 -5.47
N ILE A 47 -4.46 45.95 -4.18
CA ILE A 47 -5.54 45.37 -3.35
C ILE A 47 -6.67 46.40 -3.14
N PHE A 48 -6.30 47.63 -2.81
CA PHE A 48 -7.26 48.73 -2.63
C PHE A 48 -7.85 49.17 -3.97
N ARG A 49 -7.06 49.14 -5.04
CA ARG A 49 -7.56 49.39 -6.40
C ARG A 49 -8.56 48.33 -6.85
N LEU A 50 -8.31 47.05 -6.56
CA LEU A 50 -9.28 45.98 -6.80
C LEU A 50 -10.58 46.25 -6.05
N THR A 51 -10.50 46.71 -4.80
CA THR A 51 -11.68 47.06 -4.00
C THR A 51 -12.48 48.20 -4.63
N GLU A 52 -11.82 49.28 -5.05
CA GLU A 52 -12.50 50.41 -5.72
C GLU A 52 -13.24 49.96 -6.98
N ILE A 53 -12.61 49.11 -7.80
CA ILE A 53 -13.23 48.57 -9.01
C ILE A 53 -14.39 47.63 -8.65
N ALA A 54 -14.23 46.82 -7.60
CA ALA A 54 -15.26 45.91 -7.11
C ALA A 54 -16.51 46.64 -6.64
N ASP A 55 -16.35 47.65 -5.78
CA ASP A 55 -17.46 48.44 -5.25
C ASP A 55 -18.13 49.28 -6.37
N ARG A 56 -17.34 49.87 -7.29
CA ARG A 56 -17.88 50.69 -8.40
C ARG A 56 -18.70 49.88 -9.42
N ASN A 57 -18.32 48.61 -9.65
CA ASN A 57 -18.95 47.77 -10.67
C ASN A 57 -19.84 46.66 -10.09
N ASP A 58 -20.09 46.69 -8.78
CA ASP A 58 -20.86 45.66 -8.04
C ASP A 58 -20.41 44.24 -8.43
N LEU A 59 -19.10 43.99 -8.31
CA LEU A 59 -18.52 42.72 -8.75
C LEU A 59 -19.02 41.56 -7.90
N GLU A 60 -19.43 40.48 -8.57
CA GLU A 60 -19.82 39.23 -7.94
C GLU A 60 -18.61 38.60 -7.22
N ARG A 61 -18.89 37.88 -6.14
CA ARG A 61 -17.88 37.33 -5.22
C ARG A 61 -16.88 36.42 -5.93
N ASP A 62 -17.37 35.57 -6.81
CA ASP A 62 -16.60 34.63 -7.64
C ASP A 62 -15.63 35.33 -8.59
N VAL A 63 -16.00 36.48 -9.17
CA VAL A 63 -15.06 37.31 -9.95
C VAL A 63 -13.95 37.85 -9.04
N VAL A 64 -14.32 38.40 -7.87
CA VAL A 64 -13.38 38.99 -6.91
C VAL A 64 -12.41 37.93 -6.37
N VAL A 65 -12.91 36.75 -6.02
CA VAL A 65 -12.10 35.63 -5.52
C VAL A 65 -11.14 35.13 -6.59
N GLY A 66 -11.59 34.99 -7.84
CA GLY A 66 -10.74 34.57 -8.96
C GLY A 66 -9.56 35.51 -9.16
N VAL A 67 -9.82 36.81 -9.32
CA VAL A 67 -8.75 37.80 -9.51
C VAL A 67 -7.86 37.94 -8.28
N ALA A 68 -8.41 37.85 -7.06
CA ALA A 68 -7.61 37.91 -5.84
C ALA A 68 -6.63 36.73 -5.74
N SER A 69 -7.04 35.52 -6.15
CA SER A 69 -6.18 34.34 -6.22
C SER A 69 -5.03 34.55 -7.21
N ASP A 70 -5.34 34.97 -8.44
CA ASP A 70 -4.36 35.11 -9.52
C ASP A 70 -3.34 36.24 -9.22
N LEU A 71 -3.82 37.39 -8.76
CA LEU A 71 -2.94 38.49 -8.36
C LEU A 71 -2.12 38.17 -7.10
N ALA A 72 -2.67 37.39 -6.15
CA ALA A 72 -1.91 36.92 -4.99
C ALA A 72 -0.77 35.96 -5.41
N TRP A 73 -1.01 35.07 -6.39
CA TRP A 73 0.05 34.24 -6.96
C TRP A 73 1.11 35.10 -7.64
N ARG A 74 0.69 36.07 -8.46
CA ARG A 74 1.62 36.98 -9.13
C ARG A 74 2.45 37.81 -8.15
N ALA A 75 1.82 38.30 -7.08
CA ALA A 75 2.49 39.02 -6.00
C ALA A 75 3.56 38.14 -5.33
N ARG A 76 3.28 36.84 -5.17
CA ARG A 76 4.24 35.87 -4.65
C ARG A 76 5.43 35.68 -5.59
N GLU A 77 5.19 35.54 -6.89
CA GLU A 77 6.26 35.37 -7.89
C GLU A 77 7.22 36.55 -7.94
N VAL A 78 6.72 37.77 -7.80
CA VAL A 78 7.57 38.97 -7.76
C VAL A 78 8.23 39.20 -6.40
N GLY A 79 7.94 38.37 -5.38
CA GLY A 79 8.50 38.54 -4.04
C GLY A 79 7.87 39.68 -3.24
N GLN A 80 6.67 40.15 -3.60
CA GLN A 80 5.93 41.12 -2.80
C GLN A 80 5.64 40.51 -1.42
N ARG A 81 5.82 41.30 -0.35
CA ARG A 81 5.49 40.88 1.02
C ARG A 81 4.01 40.53 1.18
N ILE A 82 3.71 39.72 2.18
CA ILE A 82 2.32 39.46 2.61
C ILE A 82 1.75 40.76 3.24
N PRO A 83 0.45 41.08 3.03
CA PRO A 83 -0.17 42.21 3.71
C PRO A 83 -0.04 42.11 5.24
N GLY A 84 0.28 43.23 5.89
CA GLY A 84 0.55 43.29 7.32
C GLY A 84 -0.21 44.42 8.02
N ASP A 85 0.27 44.82 9.20
CA ASP A 85 -0.44 45.75 10.08
C ASP A 85 -0.80 47.08 9.42
N SER A 86 0.02 47.58 8.48
CA SER A 86 -0.28 48.80 7.74
C SER A 86 -1.55 48.70 6.89
N GLU A 87 -1.73 47.59 6.16
CA GLU A 87 -2.92 47.36 5.34
C GLU A 87 -4.15 47.13 6.22
N TRP A 88 -4.01 46.34 7.29
CA TRP A 88 -5.10 46.06 8.22
C TRP A 88 -5.52 47.31 9.01
N SER A 89 -4.57 48.16 9.42
CA SER A 89 -4.87 49.42 10.09
C SER A 89 -5.61 50.39 9.19
N ARG A 90 -5.25 50.47 7.91
CA ARG A 90 -5.99 51.27 6.92
C ARG A 90 -7.45 50.81 6.82
N CYS A 91 -7.68 49.50 6.84
CA CYS A 91 -9.02 48.93 6.78
C CYS A 91 -9.87 49.14 8.06
N ASN A 92 -9.29 49.60 9.16
CA ASN A 92 -10.01 49.97 10.38
C ASN A 92 -10.53 51.41 10.36
N ASP A 93 -10.19 52.19 9.33
CA ASP A 93 -10.78 53.51 9.12
C ASP A 93 -12.30 53.36 8.87
N PRO A 94 -13.17 54.07 9.62
CA PRO A 94 -14.62 54.07 9.38
C PRO A 94 -15.03 54.43 7.94
N ALA A 95 -14.15 55.08 7.17
CA ALA A 95 -14.36 55.41 5.77
C ALA A 95 -14.16 54.21 4.81
N GLU A 96 -13.47 53.14 5.24
CA GLU A 96 -13.19 51.97 4.41
C GLU A 96 -14.36 50.97 4.42
N SER A 97 -14.64 50.37 3.26
CA SER A 97 -15.79 49.49 3.09
C SER A 97 -15.54 48.11 3.71
N ARG A 98 -16.62 47.45 4.16
CA ARG A 98 -16.57 46.02 4.55
C ARG A 98 -16.01 45.15 3.41
N THR A 99 -16.19 45.58 2.16
CA THR A 99 -15.59 44.96 0.97
C THR A 99 -14.07 45.02 1.01
N THR A 100 -13.46 46.17 1.36
CA THR A 100 -12.00 46.31 1.49
C THR A 100 -11.42 45.25 2.41
N ARG A 101 -11.98 45.12 3.61
CA ARG A 101 -11.54 44.13 4.60
C ARG A 101 -11.66 42.69 4.12
N ARG A 102 -12.75 42.37 3.42
CA ARG A 102 -12.98 41.03 2.89
C ARG A 102 -11.99 40.69 1.77
N ILE A 103 -11.74 41.62 0.85
CA ILE A 103 -10.76 41.44 -0.23
C ILE A 103 -9.35 41.31 0.36
N LEU A 104 -9.01 42.12 1.37
CA LEU A 104 -7.75 41.99 2.08
C LEU A 104 -7.60 40.61 2.75
N ALA A 105 -8.66 40.10 3.39
CA ALA A 105 -8.67 38.75 3.96
C ALA A 105 -8.46 37.67 2.89
N TYR A 106 -9.07 37.81 1.70
CA TYR A 106 -8.86 36.87 0.60
C TYR A 106 -7.41 36.87 0.12
N VAL A 107 -6.86 38.06 -0.18
CA VAL A 107 -5.48 38.18 -0.66
C VAL A 107 -4.50 37.65 0.39
N HIS A 108 -4.68 38.05 1.65
CA HIS A 108 -3.85 37.57 2.74
C HIS A 108 -3.93 36.04 2.88
N GLY A 109 -5.14 35.48 2.89
CA GLY A 109 -5.38 34.04 2.96
C GLY A 109 -4.73 33.26 1.82
N PHE A 110 -4.84 33.75 0.57
CA PHE A 110 -4.16 33.14 -0.58
C PHE A 110 -2.63 33.17 -0.43
N ARG A 111 -2.07 34.30 0.01
CA ARG A 111 -0.63 34.42 0.23
C ARG A 111 -0.13 33.41 1.28
N LEU A 112 -0.80 33.31 2.41
CA LEU A 112 -0.46 32.33 3.45
C LEU A 112 -0.62 30.88 2.98
N ARG A 113 -1.67 30.59 2.22
CA ARG A 113 -1.92 29.28 1.62
C ARG A 113 -0.82 28.87 0.63
N PHE A 114 -0.41 29.77 -0.26
CA PHE A 114 0.64 29.48 -1.25
C PHE A 114 2.02 29.31 -0.64
N ASP A 115 2.26 29.94 0.51
CA ASP A 115 3.49 29.82 1.29
C ASP A 115 3.42 28.77 2.41
N PHE A 116 2.32 28.01 2.49
CA PHE A 116 2.08 26.97 3.49
C PHE A 116 2.26 27.43 4.96
N ARG A 117 1.91 28.68 5.26
CA ARG A 117 1.96 29.26 6.62
C ARG A 117 0.70 28.86 7.40
N PHE A 118 0.59 27.58 7.75
CA PHE A 118 -0.64 27.00 8.30
C PHE A 118 -1.05 27.58 9.65
N GLU A 119 -0.11 27.76 10.57
CA GLU A 119 -0.39 28.27 11.93
C GLU A 119 -0.97 29.69 11.87
N GLU A 120 -0.29 30.57 11.15
CA GLU A 120 -0.73 31.97 10.97
C GLU A 120 -2.05 32.03 10.21
N LEU A 121 -2.25 31.21 9.16
CA LEU A 121 -3.54 31.16 8.46
C LEU A 121 -4.67 30.67 9.37
N SER A 122 -4.40 29.74 10.28
CA SER A 122 -5.36 29.28 11.29
C SER A 122 -5.70 30.38 12.30
N GLU A 123 -4.72 31.18 12.72
CA GLU A 123 -4.95 32.32 13.62
C GLU A 123 -5.81 33.38 12.95
N TRP A 124 -5.40 33.86 11.77
CA TRP A 124 -6.13 34.89 11.04
C TRP A 124 -7.53 34.45 10.59
N SER A 125 -7.69 33.23 10.10
CA SER A 125 -9.00 32.74 9.67
C SER A 125 -10.02 32.68 10.83
N ARG A 126 -9.57 32.49 12.08
CA ARG A 126 -10.44 32.58 13.25
C ARG A 126 -11.03 33.98 13.40
N ASP A 127 -10.20 35.00 13.29
CA ASP A 127 -10.61 36.39 13.44
C ASP A 127 -11.49 36.82 12.25
N TRP A 128 -11.09 36.46 11.02
CA TRP A 128 -11.89 36.74 9.83
C TRP A 128 -13.27 36.08 9.87
N LEU A 129 -13.41 34.87 10.44
CA LEU A 129 -14.71 34.22 10.61
C LEU A 129 -15.61 34.92 11.66
N LEU A 130 -15.07 35.76 12.54
CA LEU A 130 -15.91 36.61 13.40
C LEU A 130 -16.56 37.74 12.59
N ASP A 131 -15.83 38.26 11.61
CA ASP A 131 -16.27 39.36 10.74
C ASP A 131 -17.12 38.90 9.54
N PHE A 132 -16.84 37.69 9.07
CA PHE A 132 -17.40 37.07 7.88
C PHE A 132 -17.80 35.61 8.18
N PRO A 133 -18.78 35.37 9.08
CA PRO A 133 -19.10 34.04 9.61
C PRO A 133 -19.61 33.04 8.56
N ASP A 134 -20.18 33.56 7.48
CA ASP A 134 -20.78 32.78 6.39
C ASP A 134 -19.89 32.74 5.14
N ASP A 135 -18.66 33.27 5.18
CA ASP A 135 -17.81 33.28 3.99
C ASP A 135 -17.12 31.93 3.75
N VAL A 136 -17.57 31.23 2.71
CA VAL A 136 -17.12 29.88 2.39
C VAL A 136 -15.63 29.79 2.07
N LEU A 137 -15.02 30.83 1.50
CA LEU A 137 -13.58 30.82 1.17
C LEU A 137 -12.74 30.98 2.43
N ILE A 138 -13.14 31.86 3.34
CA ILE A 138 -12.46 32.01 4.64
C ILE A 138 -12.58 30.72 5.45
N LEU A 139 -13.75 30.07 5.41
CA LEU A 139 -13.93 28.74 6.00
C LEU A 139 -13.03 27.69 5.33
N ALA A 140 -12.86 27.75 4.00
CA ALA A 140 -11.94 26.88 3.27
C ALA A 140 -10.47 27.12 3.65
N PHE A 141 -10.07 28.37 3.91
CA PHE A 141 -8.73 28.67 4.46
C PHE A 141 -8.54 28.06 5.85
N ALA A 142 -9.54 28.16 6.73
CA ALA A 142 -9.49 27.51 8.05
C ALA A 142 -9.37 25.98 7.92
N ALA A 143 -10.11 25.37 6.99
CA ALA A 143 -10.03 23.93 6.70
C ALA A 143 -8.65 23.53 6.18
N PHE A 144 -8.10 24.30 5.22
CA PHE A 144 -6.77 24.10 4.66
C PHE A 144 -5.68 24.17 5.75
N ALA A 145 -5.72 25.21 6.59
CA ALA A 145 -4.78 25.39 7.69
C ALA A 145 -4.87 24.24 8.70
N ALA A 146 -6.09 23.86 9.10
CA ALA A 146 -6.31 22.76 10.04
C ALA A 146 -5.77 21.42 9.51
N LEU A 147 -5.93 21.12 8.22
CA LEU A 147 -5.38 19.90 7.61
C LEU A 147 -3.85 19.93 7.54
N GLY A 148 -3.26 21.08 7.20
CA GLY A 148 -1.80 21.25 7.19
C GLY A 148 -1.16 21.10 8.57
N MET A 149 -1.84 21.53 9.62
CA MET A 149 -1.41 21.32 11.01
C MET A 149 -1.75 19.94 11.58
N HIS A 150 -2.28 19.01 10.76
CA HIS A 150 -2.74 17.70 11.22
C HIS A 150 -3.79 17.76 12.34
N SER A 151 -4.64 18.78 12.34
CA SER A 151 -5.70 18.95 13.34
C SER A 151 -6.91 18.07 13.01
N GLU A 152 -7.47 17.41 14.03
CA GLU A 152 -8.73 16.65 13.93
C GLU A 152 -9.92 17.50 13.45
N ARG A 153 -9.81 18.84 13.56
CA ARG A 153 -10.82 19.79 13.07
C ARG A 153 -10.82 19.95 11.56
N GLY A 154 -9.76 19.52 10.86
CA GLY A 154 -9.61 19.71 9.42
C GLY A 154 -10.74 19.06 8.62
N GLN A 155 -11.06 17.80 8.91
CA GLN A 155 -12.13 17.10 8.21
C GLN A 155 -13.53 17.71 8.46
N PRO A 156 -13.97 17.96 9.71
CA PRO A 156 -15.24 18.65 9.95
C PRO A 156 -15.36 20.00 9.25
N LEU A 157 -14.26 20.75 9.14
CA LEU A 157 -14.25 22.03 8.43
C LEU A 157 -14.40 21.83 6.92
N VAL A 158 -13.70 20.87 6.31
CA VAL A 158 -13.91 20.52 4.89
C VAL A 158 -15.36 20.12 4.63
N ASP A 159 -15.94 19.25 5.46
CA ASP A 159 -17.32 18.80 5.29
C ASP A 159 -18.29 20.00 5.37
N ARG A 160 -18.06 20.95 6.28
CA ARG A 160 -18.85 22.18 6.38
C ARG A 160 -18.71 23.09 5.16
N VAL A 161 -17.50 23.23 4.60
CA VAL A 161 -17.27 23.98 3.36
C VAL A 161 -18.05 23.35 2.22
N LEU A 162 -17.93 22.04 2.04
CA LEU A 162 -18.57 21.32 0.92
C LEU A 162 -20.11 21.31 0.99
N GLN A 163 -20.69 21.58 2.16
CA GLN A 163 -22.13 21.71 2.37
C GLN A 163 -22.63 23.16 2.28
N ALA A 164 -21.75 24.15 2.14
CA ALA A 164 -22.13 25.56 2.08
C ALA A 164 -22.93 25.87 0.79
N PRO A 165 -24.01 26.67 0.88
CA PRO A 165 -24.89 26.95 -0.25
C PRO A 165 -24.23 27.80 -1.35
N ASP A 166 -23.21 28.58 -0.99
CA ASP A 166 -22.46 29.51 -1.84
C ASP A 166 -21.09 28.96 -2.28
N LEU A 167 -20.88 27.64 -2.17
CA LEU A 167 -19.62 26.98 -2.50
C LEU A 167 -19.21 27.20 -3.96
N ASP A 168 -18.12 27.95 -4.15
CA ASP A 168 -17.50 28.21 -5.45
C ASP A 168 -16.34 27.24 -5.78
N ALA A 169 -15.82 27.33 -7.01
CA ALA A 169 -14.75 26.47 -7.52
C ALA A 169 -13.41 26.69 -6.81
N VAL A 170 -13.13 27.91 -6.34
CA VAL A 170 -11.87 28.27 -5.66
C VAL A 170 -11.87 27.75 -4.22
N ALA A 171 -13.01 27.80 -3.53
CA ALA A 171 -13.20 27.17 -2.22
C ALA A 171 -13.07 25.63 -2.34
N ARG A 172 -13.65 25.01 -3.37
CA ARG A 172 -13.44 23.57 -3.67
C ARG A 172 -11.98 23.25 -3.93
N ALA A 173 -11.30 24.00 -4.80
CA ALA A 173 -9.87 23.85 -5.04
C ALA A 173 -9.05 24.11 -3.77
N THR A 174 -9.56 24.94 -2.86
CA THR A 174 -8.93 25.21 -1.58
C THR A 174 -8.98 24.01 -0.66
N CYS A 175 -10.15 23.38 -0.53
CA CYS A 175 -10.33 22.12 0.17
C CYS A 175 -9.52 20.98 -0.45
N LEU A 176 -9.49 20.86 -1.79
CA LEU A 176 -8.75 19.81 -2.49
C LEU A 176 -7.25 19.89 -2.19
N HIS A 177 -6.70 21.11 -2.18
CA HIS A 177 -5.32 21.35 -1.77
C HIS A 177 -5.08 21.09 -0.27
N GLY A 178 -6.05 21.39 0.60
CA GLY A 178 -5.95 21.06 2.03
C GLY A 178 -5.93 19.56 2.26
N LEU A 179 -6.80 18.82 1.55
CA LEU A 179 -6.85 17.36 1.60
C LEU A 179 -5.53 16.74 1.18
N TRP A 180 -4.78 17.34 0.26
CA TRP A 180 -3.43 16.88 -0.11
C TRP A 180 -2.45 16.84 1.09
N PHE A 181 -2.57 17.77 2.05
CA PHE A 181 -1.81 17.75 3.30
C PHE A 181 -2.40 16.82 4.38
N GLY A 182 -3.65 16.37 4.23
CA GLY A 182 -4.37 15.50 5.17
C GLY A 182 -3.88 14.05 5.23
N SER A 183 -2.57 13.79 5.22
CA SER A 183 -1.98 12.44 5.14
C SER A 183 -2.31 11.53 6.34
N HIS A 184 -2.72 12.14 7.45
CA HIS A 184 -3.20 11.48 8.67
C HIS A 184 -4.62 10.89 8.51
N MET A 185 -5.38 11.31 7.50
CA MET A 185 -6.72 10.81 7.23
C MET A 185 -6.66 9.44 6.54
N LYS A 186 -7.48 8.49 7.01
CA LYS A 186 -7.55 7.14 6.43
C LYS A 186 -8.18 7.14 5.03
N ASP A 187 -9.17 7.99 4.81
CA ASP A 187 -9.95 8.12 3.57
C ASP A 187 -9.49 9.30 2.70
N GLN A 188 -8.29 9.84 2.93
CA GLN A 188 -7.73 11.00 2.22
C GLN A 188 -7.85 10.86 0.69
N ALA A 189 -7.38 9.74 0.15
CA ALA A 189 -7.34 9.51 -1.28
C ALA A 189 -8.75 9.41 -1.88
N GLU A 190 -9.66 8.73 -1.20
CA GLU A 190 -11.07 8.61 -1.61
C GLU A 190 -11.74 9.99 -1.68
N ARG A 191 -11.52 10.83 -0.66
CA ARG A 191 -12.05 12.19 -0.61
C ARG A 191 -11.52 13.08 -1.74
N ILE A 192 -10.21 13.04 -1.99
CA ILE A 192 -9.58 13.77 -3.10
C ILE A 192 -10.19 13.31 -4.43
N MET A 193 -10.32 12.00 -4.65
CA MET A 193 -10.89 11.46 -5.89
C MET A 193 -12.35 11.90 -6.07
N LYS A 194 -13.19 11.75 -5.03
CA LYS A 194 -14.60 12.15 -5.06
C LYS A 194 -14.76 13.64 -5.37
N LEU A 195 -14.04 14.50 -4.64
CA LEU A 195 -14.11 15.94 -4.87
C LEU A 195 -13.60 16.31 -6.27
N SER A 196 -12.54 15.64 -6.75
CA SER A 196 -12.05 15.83 -8.11
C SER A 196 -13.08 15.43 -9.16
N ASP A 197 -13.75 14.28 -8.99
CA ASP A 197 -14.82 13.82 -9.90
C ASP A 197 -15.97 14.83 -9.95
N GLU A 198 -16.38 15.36 -8.79
CA GLU A 198 -17.43 16.37 -8.69
C GLU A 198 -17.03 17.68 -9.40
N MET A 199 -15.79 18.13 -9.23
CA MET A 199 -15.27 19.34 -9.91
C MET A 199 -15.18 19.15 -11.43
N ILE A 200 -14.70 18.00 -11.90
CA ILE A 200 -14.67 17.65 -13.34
C ILE A 200 -16.08 17.65 -13.92
N ALA A 201 -17.05 17.02 -13.23
CA ALA A 201 -18.44 16.97 -13.68
C ALA A 201 -19.10 18.37 -13.79
N ARG A 202 -18.58 19.36 -13.05
CA ARG A 202 -19.02 20.76 -13.10
C ARG A 202 -18.27 21.60 -14.15
N GLY A 203 -17.29 21.03 -14.85
CA GLY A 203 -16.45 21.75 -15.81
C GLY A 203 -15.42 22.67 -15.14
N GLU A 204 -15.03 22.38 -13.90
CA GLU A 204 -14.05 23.14 -13.11
C GLU A 204 -12.62 22.60 -13.32
N ASP A 205 -12.36 22.06 -14.51
CA ASP A 205 -11.10 21.43 -14.90
C ASP A 205 -9.94 22.42 -14.86
N ASN A 206 -8.88 22.08 -14.12
CA ASN A 206 -7.63 22.83 -14.13
C ASN A 206 -6.43 21.91 -13.84
N SER A 207 -5.23 22.39 -14.14
CA SER A 207 -4.01 21.59 -14.01
C SER A 207 -3.78 21.08 -12.57
N ASN A 208 -4.05 21.90 -11.55
CA ASN A 208 -3.85 21.54 -10.15
C ASN A 208 -4.81 20.44 -9.68
N LEU A 209 -6.07 20.46 -10.15
CA LEU A 209 -7.05 19.40 -9.88
C LEU A 209 -6.50 18.04 -10.31
N TYR A 210 -6.04 17.94 -11.56
CA TYR A 210 -5.49 16.69 -12.09
C TYR A 210 -4.20 16.26 -11.39
N TYR A 211 -3.38 17.22 -10.93
CA TYR A 211 -2.20 16.93 -10.10
C TYR A 211 -2.60 16.27 -8.76
N TRP A 212 -3.52 16.86 -8.01
CA TRP A 212 -3.97 16.29 -6.73
C TRP A 212 -4.71 14.96 -6.91
N ARG A 213 -5.47 14.82 -8.00
CA ARG A 213 -6.11 13.55 -8.38
C ARG A 213 -5.08 12.46 -8.64
N ALA A 214 -4.01 12.76 -9.39
CA ALA A 214 -2.94 11.81 -9.66
C ALA A 214 -2.27 11.32 -8.37
N PHE A 215 -2.01 12.23 -7.43
CA PHE A 215 -1.51 11.88 -6.09
C PHE A 215 -2.44 10.89 -5.36
N ALA A 216 -3.74 11.13 -5.36
CA ALA A 216 -4.70 10.25 -4.69
C ALA A 216 -4.83 8.88 -5.36
N GLN A 217 -4.80 8.84 -6.70
CA GLN A 217 -4.80 7.59 -7.46
C GLN A 217 -3.53 6.78 -7.18
N ARG A 218 -2.36 7.43 -7.13
CA ARG A 218 -1.10 6.77 -6.73
C ARG A 218 -1.21 6.18 -5.33
N ARG A 219 -1.69 6.97 -4.36
CA ARG A 219 -1.86 6.52 -2.97
C ARG A 219 -2.84 5.33 -2.85
N SER A 220 -3.76 5.17 -3.80
CA SER A 220 -4.73 4.07 -3.85
C SER A 220 -4.26 2.89 -4.71
N GLY A 221 -3.01 2.88 -5.21
CA GLY A 221 -2.48 1.84 -6.09
C GLY A 221 -3.01 1.88 -7.53
N ARG A 222 -3.78 2.90 -7.92
CA ARG A 222 -4.32 3.06 -9.27
C ARG A 222 -3.31 3.77 -10.17
N LEU A 223 -2.16 3.11 -10.40
CA LEU A 223 -0.99 3.77 -11.00
C LEU A 223 -1.17 4.17 -12.47
N ASN A 224 -1.94 3.41 -13.25
CA ASN A 224 -2.22 3.78 -14.64
C ASN A 224 -3.11 5.04 -14.70
N ASP A 225 -4.20 5.07 -13.93
CA ASP A 225 -5.06 6.25 -13.84
C ASP A 225 -4.28 7.47 -13.32
N ALA A 226 -3.35 7.26 -12.38
CA ALA A 226 -2.47 8.31 -11.87
C ALA A 226 -1.58 8.90 -12.98
N LEU A 227 -1.01 8.05 -13.85
CA LEU A 227 -0.22 8.50 -15.01
C LEU A 227 -1.08 9.32 -15.98
N ASP A 228 -2.32 8.91 -16.25
CA ASP A 228 -3.23 9.65 -17.13
C ASP A 228 -3.59 11.02 -16.55
N SER A 229 -3.89 11.08 -15.25
CA SER A 229 -4.17 12.33 -14.55
C SER A 229 -2.96 13.26 -14.56
N ILE A 230 -1.76 12.81 -14.21
CA ILE A 230 -0.58 13.69 -14.17
C ILE A 230 -0.18 14.18 -15.56
N ASN A 231 -0.32 13.34 -16.60
CA ASN A 231 -0.09 13.76 -17.99
C ASN A 231 -1.13 14.81 -18.43
N THR A 232 -2.37 14.70 -17.95
CA THR A 232 -3.41 15.73 -18.18
C THR A 232 -3.07 17.03 -17.45
N ALA A 233 -2.62 16.96 -16.20
CA ALA A 233 -2.16 18.12 -15.44
C ALA A 233 -1.04 18.88 -16.17
N ILE A 234 -0.01 18.16 -16.66
CA ILE A 234 1.11 18.73 -17.42
C ILE A 234 0.64 19.40 -18.71
N ARG A 235 -0.35 18.81 -19.41
CA ARG A 235 -0.89 19.36 -20.67
C ARG A 235 -1.69 20.65 -20.47
N LEU A 236 -2.40 20.75 -19.34
CA LEU A 236 -3.23 21.92 -19.01
C LEU A 236 -2.41 23.06 -18.39
N LEU A 237 -1.17 22.80 -17.96
CA LEU A 237 -0.36 23.80 -17.29
C LEU A 237 0.05 24.92 -18.27
N PRO A 238 -0.15 26.21 -17.92
CA PRO A 238 0.25 27.32 -18.78
C PRO A 238 1.77 27.40 -18.99
N VAL A 239 2.16 27.90 -20.17
CA VAL A 239 3.56 28.20 -20.48
C VAL A 239 4.12 29.21 -19.49
N GLY A 240 5.36 29.02 -19.04
CA GLY A 240 6.06 29.94 -18.13
C GLY A 240 6.02 29.52 -16.65
N MET A 241 5.17 28.56 -16.28
CA MET A 241 5.07 28.02 -14.92
C MET A 241 6.14 26.95 -14.64
N ASN A 242 7.42 27.30 -14.86
CA ASN A 242 8.54 26.35 -14.82
C ASN A 242 8.67 25.62 -13.48
N ALA A 243 8.48 26.32 -12.35
CA ALA A 243 8.52 25.71 -11.02
C ALA A 243 7.43 24.65 -10.85
N VAL A 244 6.19 24.97 -11.24
CA VAL A 244 5.04 24.05 -11.18
C VAL A 244 5.25 22.86 -12.12
N HIS A 245 5.81 23.08 -13.31
CA HIS A 245 6.17 22.01 -14.24
C HIS A 245 7.14 21.00 -13.61
N GLN A 246 8.13 21.47 -12.84
CA GLN A 246 9.07 20.59 -12.16
C GLN A 246 8.37 19.75 -11.09
N ASP A 247 7.46 20.33 -10.31
CA ASP A 247 6.72 19.61 -9.28
C ASP A 247 5.80 18.53 -9.89
N TYR A 248 5.15 18.82 -11.02
CA TYR A 248 4.32 17.86 -11.74
C TYR A 248 5.16 16.73 -12.35
N PHE A 249 6.32 17.06 -12.91
CA PHE A 249 7.24 16.06 -13.43
C PHE A 249 7.76 15.13 -12.32
N ARG A 250 8.10 15.67 -11.14
CA ARG A 250 8.48 14.85 -9.98
C ARG A 250 7.39 13.88 -9.57
N GLU A 251 6.13 14.32 -9.51
CA GLU A 251 5.01 13.43 -9.19
C GLU A 251 4.85 12.33 -10.25
N ARG A 252 4.99 12.67 -11.53
CA ARG A 252 4.99 11.69 -12.62
C ARG A 252 6.08 10.62 -12.44
N GLU A 253 7.29 11.03 -12.10
CA GLU A 253 8.41 10.11 -11.84
C GLU A 253 8.18 9.25 -10.60
N PHE A 254 7.56 9.79 -9.55
CA PHE A 254 7.14 9.00 -8.38
C PHE A 254 6.11 7.94 -8.76
N ILE A 255 5.12 8.27 -9.58
CA ILE A 255 4.14 7.30 -10.08
C ILE A 255 4.84 6.21 -10.89
N ALA A 256 5.71 6.58 -11.83
CA ALA A 256 6.42 5.63 -12.69
C ALA A 256 7.32 4.67 -11.88
N THR A 257 8.05 5.21 -10.90
CA THR A 257 8.93 4.41 -10.03
C THR A 257 8.13 3.48 -9.13
N THR A 258 7.00 3.94 -8.58
CA THR A 258 6.09 3.09 -7.79
C THR A 258 5.62 1.89 -8.62
N ARG A 259 5.28 2.12 -9.90
CA ARG A 259 4.83 1.03 -10.79
C ARG A 259 5.93 0.00 -11.05
N LEU A 260 7.15 0.45 -11.32
CA LEU A 260 8.29 -0.45 -11.52
C LEU A 260 8.59 -1.28 -10.26
N LEU A 261 8.43 -0.69 -9.08
CA LEU A 261 8.59 -1.40 -7.81
C LEU A 261 7.50 -2.46 -7.62
N ASP A 262 6.24 -2.14 -7.89
CA ASP A 262 5.12 -3.09 -7.80
C ASP A 262 5.31 -4.28 -8.76
N GLU A 263 5.71 -4.01 -10.00
CA GLU A 263 6.04 -5.05 -10.99
C GLU A 263 7.22 -5.92 -10.52
N HIS A 264 8.25 -5.32 -9.89
CA HIS A 264 9.37 -6.08 -9.36
C HIS A 264 8.98 -6.97 -8.18
N VAL A 265 8.13 -6.47 -7.28
CA VAL A 265 7.61 -7.22 -6.12
C VAL A 265 6.73 -8.38 -6.59
N GLU A 266 5.87 -8.18 -7.59
CA GLU A 266 5.02 -9.23 -8.16
C GLU A 266 5.86 -10.34 -8.82
N ASN A 267 6.88 -9.94 -9.60
CA ASN A 267 7.80 -10.87 -10.22
C ASN A 267 8.59 -11.67 -9.17
N LEU A 268 9.11 -11.01 -8.13
CA LEU A 268 9.83 -11.67 -7.04
C LEU A 268 8.91 -12.62 -6.25
N SER A 269 7.66 -12.20 -5.98
CA SER A 269 6.68 -13.05 -5.32
C SER A 269 6.33 -14.29 -6.14
N THR A 270 6.28 -14.16 -7.47
CA THR A 270 6.04 -15.29 -8.38
C THR A 270 7.21 -16.26 -8.37
N GLN A 271 8.44 -15.73 -8.50
CA GLN A 271 9.67 -16.53 -8.42
C GLN A 271 9.79 -17.26 -7.08
N LEU A 272 9.50 -16.58 -5.97
CA LEU A 272 9.52 -17.20 -4.64
C LEU A 272 8.47 -18.31 -4.52
N ARG A 273 7.26 -18.08 -5.04
CA ARG A 273 6.19 -19.09 -5.04
C ARG A 273 6.58 -20.32 -5.85
N ASP A 274 7.15 -20.13 -7.03
CA ASP A 274 7.60 -21.23 -7.88
C ASP A 274 8.76 -21.98 -7.21
N SER A 275 9.75 -21.28 -6.64
CA SER A 275 10.85 -21.89 -5.91
C SER A 275 10.39 -22.72 -4.71
N VAL A 276 9.46 -22.20 -3.89
CA VAL A 276 8.92 -22.92 -2.73
C VAL A 276 8.10 -24.14 -3.18
N ARG A 277 7.35 -24.03 -4.28
CA ARG A 277 6.61 -25.16 -4.84
C ARG A 277 7.57 -26.26 -5.31
N ASP A 278 8.62 -25.89 -6.02
CA ASP A 278 9.58 -26.85 -6.57
C ASP A 278 10.36 -27.56 -5.44
N GLU A 279 10.76 -26.84 -4.39
CA GLU A 279 11.38 -27.43 -3.20
C GLU A 279 10.41 -28.38 -2.47
N PHE A 280 9.13 -28.02 -2.36
CA PHE A 280 8.12 -28.88 -1.75
C PHE A 280 7.87 -30.16 -2.57
N LEU A 281 7.87 -30.06 -3.90
CA LEU A 281 7.74 -31.22 -4.78
C LEU A 281 8.94 -32.16 -4.66
N ASP A 282 10.17 -31.63 -4.62
CA ASP A 282 11.39 -32.41 -4.41
C ASP A 282 11.40 -33.12 -3.05
N TYR A 283 10.93 -32.43 -2.01
CA TYR A 283 10.75 -33.02 -0.68
C TYR A 283 9.73 -34.18 -0.69
N LEU A 284 8.59 -34.02 -1.37
CA LEU A 284 7.58 -35.07 -1.50
C LEU A 284 8.09 -36.28 -2.29
N GLU A 285 8.83 -36.05 -3.38
CA GLU A 285 9.47 -37.11 -4.17
C GLU A 285 10.44 -37.92 -3.31
N THR A 286 11.29 -37.22 -2.54
CA THR A 286 12.25 -37.84 -1.60
C THR A 286 11.54 -38.64 -0.51
N ALA A 287 10.50 -38.08 0.12
CA ALA A 287 9.73 -38.76 1.15
C ALA A 287 9.00 -40.01 0.61
N LYS A 288 8.48 -39.93 -0.62
CA LYS A 288 7.86 -41.07 -1.31
C LYS A 288 8.88 -42.18 -1.60
N GLN A 289 10.08 -41.83 -2.05
CA GLN A 289 11.16 -42.80 -2.26
C GLN A 289 11.57 -43.47 -0.94
N GLU A 290 11.71 -42.69 0.14
CA GLU A 290 12.04 -43.22 1.46
C GLU A 290 10.97 -44.18 2.00
N LEU A 291 9.68 -43.85 1.81
CA LEU A 291 8.57 -44.74 2.16
C LEU A 291 8.58 -46.03 1.32
N ALA A 292 8.84 -45.93 0.01
CA ALA A 292 8.93 -47.08 -0.87
C ALA A 292 10.06 -48.03 -0.44
N ASP A 293 11.23 -47.48 -0.11
CA ASP A 293 12.36 -48.24 0.42
C ASP A 293 12.03 -48.88 1.77
N GLN A 294 11.38 -48.16 2.69
CA GLN A 294 10.94 -48.72 3.97
C GLN A 294 9.95 -49.87 3.78
N THR A 295 9.00 -49.76 2.86
CA THR A 295 8.09 -50.86 2.54
C THR A 295 8.81 -52.07 1.95
N ARG A 296 9.81 -51.86 1.08
CA ARG A 296 10.60 -52.96 0.52
C ARG A 296 11.38 -53.68 1.62
N VAL A 297 12.05 -52.93 2.50
CA VAL A 297 12.77 -53.49 3.66
C VAL A 297 11.81 -54.25 4.58
N ALA A 298 10.62 -53.71 4.85
CA ALA A 298 9.62 -54.40 5.65
C ALA A 298 9.16 -55.71 5.00
N GLN A 299 8.92 -55.74 3.68
CA GLN A 299 8.57 -56.96 2.95
C GLN A 299 9.68 -58.00 2.96
N GLU A 300 10.94 -57.59 2.80
CA GLU A 300 12.11 -58.47 2.91
C GLU A 300 12.23 -59.08 4.31
N VAL A 301 12.02 -58.29 5.37
CA VAL A 301 12.03 -58.78 6.75
C VAL A 301 10.89 -59.78 7.00
N VAL A 302 9.68 -59.50 6.51
CA VAL A 302 8.52 -60.40 6.66
C VAL A 302 8.72 -61.70 5.89
N SER A 303 9.20 -61.66 4.65
CA SER A 303 9.44 -62.87 3.86
C SER A 303 10.50 -63.76 4.50
N ARG A 304 11.58 -63.16 5.01
CA ARG A 304 12.64 -63.86 5.75
C ARG A 304 12.11 -64.47 7.04
N SER A 305 11.29 -63.73 7.78
CA SER A 305 10.65 -64.23 9.01
C SER A 305 9.69 -65.37 8.74
N LEU A 306 8.90 -65.31 7.65
CA LEU A 306 8.00 -66.40 7.25
C LEU A 306 8.78 -67.66 6.89
N LEU A 307 9.90 -67.51 6.18
CA LEU A 307 10.75 -68.63 5.77
C LEU A 307 11.37 -69.33 6.99
N SER A 308 11.90 -68.57 7.95
CA SER A 308 12.36 -69.12 9.24
C SER A 308 11.22 -69.79 10.03
N LEU A 309 10.00 -69.26 9.97
CA LEU A 309 8.83 -69.85 10.66
C LEU A 309 8.46 -71.22 10.05
N VAL A 310 8.49 -71.33 8.72
CA VAL A 310 8.27 -72.59 8.00
C VAL A 310 9.37 -73.60 8.33
N GLU A 311 10.63 -73.17 8.39
CA GLU A 311 11.76 -74.04 8.75
C GLU A 311 11.62 -74.58 10.19
N VAL A 312 11.29 -73.71 11.15
CA VAL A 312 11.03 -74.11 12.54
C VAL A 312 9.85 -75.08 12.62
N LEU A 313 8.76 -74.81 11.89
CA LEU A 313 7.59 -75.70 11.86
C LEU A 313 7.93 -77.08 11.30
N ALA A 314 8.69 -77.14 10.18
CA ALA A 314 9.13 -78.40 9.58
C ALA A 314 10.00 -79.22 10.55
N LEU A 315 10.87 -78.54 11.31
CA LEU A 315 11.72 -79.15 12.34
C LEU A 315 10.87 -79.72 13.48
N PHE A 316 9.84 -79.01 13.92
CA PHE A 316 8.87 -79.49 14.92
C PHE A 316 8.05 -80.68 14.45
N VAL A 317 7.55 -80.67 13.21
CA VAL A 317 6.81 -81.79 12.62
C VAL A 317 7.69 -83.03 12.53
N THR A 318 8.95 -82.86 12.13
CA THR A 318 9.94 -83.95 12.09
C THR A 318 10.18 -84.53 13.48
N LEU A 319 10.28 -83.69 14.52
CA LEU A 319 10.40 -84.15 15.91
C LEU A 319 9.18 -84.94 16.37
N ALA A 320 7.98 -84.42 16.13
CA ALA A 320 6.75 -85.09 16.53
C ALA A 320 6.63 -86.45 15.84
N GLY A 321 6.94 -86.52 14.54
CA GLY A 321 7.00 -87.78 13.79
C GLY A 321 8.04 -88.75 14.34
N PHE A 322 9.23 -88.26 14.70
CA PHE A 322 10.28 -89.05 15.33
C PHE A 322 9.84 -89.60 16.70
N LEU A 323 9.23 -88.77 17.56
CA LEU A 323 8.74 -89.19 18.88
C LEU A 323 7.60 -90.22 18.80
N LEU A 324 6.65 -90.01 17.89
CA LEU A 324 5.56 -90.97 17.68
C LEU A 324 6.07 -92.30 17.09
N GLY A 325 6.96 -92.24 16.10
CA GLY A 325 7.55 -93.43 15.49
C GLY A 325 8.41 -94.22 16.46
N SER A 326 9.24 -93.54 17.27
CA SER A 326 10.09 -94.19 18.27
C SER A 326 9.30 -94.72 19.46
N GLY A 327 8.24 -94.04 19.90
CA GLY A 327 7.34 -94.53 20.94
C GLY A 327 6.65 -95.85 20.58
N ALA A 328 6.24 -96.01 19.32
CA ALA A 328 5.65 -97.27 18.84
C ALA A 328 6.63 -98.46 18.89
N VAL A 329 7.92 -98.21 18.58
CA VAL A 329 8.97 -99.24 18.61
C VAL A 329 9.27 -99.71 20.04
N VAL A 330 9.20 -98.81 21.03
CA VAL A 330 9.43 -99.16 22.44
C VAL A 330 8.30 -100.03 23.01
N VAL A 331 7.05 -99.83 22.57
CA VAL A 331 5.89 -100.60 23.06
C VAL A 331 5.85 -102.04 22.52
N GLN A 332 6.53 -102.33 21.40
CA GLN A 332 6.61 -103.67 20.81
C GLN A 332 7.85 -104.48 21.21
N ALA A 333 8.83 -103.89 21.91
CA ALA A 333 10.04 -104.58 22.31
C ALA A 333 9.75 -105.57 23.47
N SER A 334 10.01 -106.86 23.25
CA SER A 334 9.73 -107.92 24.24
C SER A 334 10.96 -108.33 25.06
N GLY A 335 12.15 -107.85 24.66
CA GLY A 335 13.42 -108.13 25.33
C GLY A 335 14.08 -106.90 25.99
N PHE A 336 14.83 -107.14 27.06
CA PHE A 336 15.64 -106.12 27.75
C PHE A 336 16.67 -105.46 26.83
N VAL A 337 17.29 -106.23 25.93
CA VAL A 337 18.30 -105.73 24.98
C VAL A 337 17.67 -104.84 23.91
N GLU A 338 16.45 -105.17 23.44
CA GLU A 338 15.70 -104.35 22.47
C GLU A 338 15.20 -103.05 23.10
N SER A 339 14.81 -103.09 24.37
CA SER A 339 14.47 -101.89 25.15
C SER A 339 15.68 -100.97 25.34
N PHE A 340 16.86 -101.53 25.61
CA PHE A 340 18.08 -100.73 25.73
C PHE A 340 18.50 -100.11 24.40
N ALA A 341 18.43 -100.86 23.30
CA ALA A 341 18.74 -100.36 21.95
C ALA A 341 17.77 -99.25 21.51
N SER A 342 16.48 -99.39 21.79
CA SER A 342 15.47 -98.37 21.47
C SER A 342 15.63 -97.10 22.32
N ILE A 343 15.96 -97.22 23.62
CA ILE A 343 16.28 -96.07 24.49
C ILE A 343 17.57 -95.37 24.00
N ALA A 344 18.60 -96.13 23.63
CA ALA A 344 19.84 -95.55 23.09
C ALA A 344 19.59 -94.82 21.76
N LEU A 345 18.76 -95.39 20.86
CA LEU A 345 18.37 -94.75 19.60
C LEU A 345 17.57 -93.46 19.84
N LEU A 346 16.64 -93.47 20.80
CA LEU A 346 15.88 -92.29 21.23
C LEU A 346 16.79 -91.19 21.77
N LEU A 347 17.78 -91.57 22.58
CA LEU A 347 18.72 -90.63 23.19
C LEU A 347 19.63 -90.01 22.11
N VAL A 348 20.18 -90.82 21.21
CA VAL A 348 21.01 -90.35 20.09
C VAL A 348 20.19 -89.47 19.14
N GLY A 349 18.97 -89.88 18.80
CA GLY A 349 18.07 -89.09 17.96
C GLY A 349 17.68 -87.76 18.61
N SER A 350 17.42 -87.74 19.92
CA SER A 350 17.12 -86.52 20.68
C SER A 350 18.32 -85.57 20.75
N VAL A 351 19.54 -86.10 20.94
CA VAL A 351 20.77 -85.31 20.95
C VAL A 351 21.07 -84.76 19.55
N ALA A 352 20.96 -85.58 18.50
CA ALA A 352 21.15 -85.14 17.11
C ALA A 352 20.14 -84.05 16.72
N PHE A 353 18.87 -84.22 17.13
CA PHE A 353 17.84 -83.22 16.97
C PHE A 353 18.17 -81.91 17.71
N PHE A 354 18.63 -81.99 18.95
CA PHE A 354 19.01 -80.81 19.73
C PHE A 354 20.20 -80.08 19.12
N VAL A 355 21.16 -80.81 18.53
CA VAL A 355 22.29 -80.22 17.79
C VAL A 355 21.82 -79.53 16.51
N LEU A 356 20.89 -80.14 15.75
CA LEU A 356 20.29 -79.52 14.56
C LEU A 356 19.51 -78.26 14.93
N LEU A 357 18.66 -78.32 15.95
CA LEU A 357 17.87 -77.18 16.44
C LEU A 357 18.79 -76.05 16.96
N ARG A 358 19.85 -76.40 17.68
CA ARG A 358 20.86 -75.43 18.13
C ARG A 358 21.68 -74.85 16.97
N GLY A 359 21.90 -75.62 15.90
CA GLY A 359 22.54 -75.18 14.67
C GLY A 359 21.71 -74.12 13.94
N VAL A 360 20.44 -74.42 13.68
CA VAL A 360 19.48 -73.49 13.04
C VAL A 360 19.34 -72.20 13.85
N ILE A 361 19.17 -72.31 15.18
CA ILE A 361 19.05 -71.13 16.06
C ILE A 361 20.36 -70.31 16.13
N ARG A 362 21.54 -70.94 16.01
CA ARG A 362 22.83 -70.21 16.02
C ARG A 362 23.08 -69.47 14.70
N ILE A 363 22.66 -70.01 13.56
CA ILE A 363 22.81 -69.37 12.26
C ILE A 363 21.98 -68.08 12.23
N ASP A 364 20.76 -68.09 12.76
CA ASP A 364 19.90 -66.90 12.88
C ASP A 364 20.42 -65.83 13.86
N ARG A 365 21.31 -66.19 14.79
CA ARG A 365 21.86 -65.24 15.79
C ARG A 365 23.12 -64.53 15.31
N ILE A 366 23.85 -65.09 14.34
CA ILE A 366 25.09 -64.50 13.81
C ILE A 366 24.79 -63.32 12.85
N GLU A 367 23.59 -63.23 12.28
CA GLU A 367 23.19 -62.09 11.43
C GLU A 367 22.53 -60.90 12.18
N ARG A 368 22.32 -60.99 13.50
CA ARG A 368 21.77 -59.88 14.30
C ARG A 368 22.68 -58.67 14.59
N PRO A 369 24.02 -58.61 14.33
CA PRO A 369 24.78 -57.40 14.67
C PRO A 369 24.63 -56.25 13.64
N ILE A 370 23.94 -56.45 12.51
CA ILE A 370 23.82 -55.42 11.46
C ILE A 370 22.63 -54.47 11.71
N VAL A 371 21.48 -54.97 12.19
CA VAL A 371 20.28 -54.14 12.38
C VAL A 371 20.42 -53.14 13.55
N LEU A 372 21.14 -53.51 14.62
CA LEU A 372 21.48 -52.59 15.71
C LEU A 372 22.51 -51.53 15.29
N ARG A 373 23.43 -51.84 14.37
CA ARG A 373 24.38 -50.86 13.82
C ARG A 373 23.74 -49.85 12.86
N ILE A 374 22.71 -50.25 12.11
CA ILE A 374 21.96 -49.33 11.23
C ILE A 374 21.09 -48.37 12.05
N ALA A 375 20.47 -48.84 13.14
CA ALA A 375 19.72 -47.97 14.06
C ALA A 375 20.63 -46.95 14.79
N GLU A 376 21.82 -47.36 15.24
CA GLU A 376 22.81 -46.43 15.82
C GLU A 376 23.42 -45.44 14.81
N TRP A 377 23.46 -45.81 13.52
CA TRP A 377 23.95 -44.94 12.46
C TRP A 377 22.90 -43.89 12.06
N PHE A 378 21.62 -44.27 11.96
CA PHE A 378 20.53 -43.31 11.72
C PHE A 378 20.33 -42.33 12.88
N GLY A 379 20.43 -42.79 14.14
CA GLY A 379 20.32 -41.91 15.32
C GLY A 379 21.41 -40.82 15.37
N ARG A 380 22.63 -41.10 14.89
CA ARG A 380 23.75 -40.14 14.86
C ARG A 380 23.69 -39.12 13.72
N ARG A 381 22.91 -39.39 12.65
CA ARG A 381 22.76 -38.45 11.52
C ARG A 381 21.69 -37.40 11.79
N VAL A 382 20.58 -37.79 12.43
CA VAL A 382 19.50 -36.88 12.84
C VAL A 382 19.98 -35.85 13.88
N SER A 383 20.92 -36.22 14.76
CA SER A 383 21.49 -35.28 15.75
C SER A 383 22.50 -34.27 15.16
N ARG A 384 23.09 -34.55 13.99
CA ARG A 384 24.06 -33.64 13.32
C ARG A 384 23.41 -32.64 12.36
N GLY A 385 22.18 -32.89 11.91
CA GLY A 385 21.43 -31.96 11.05
C GLY A 385 20.80 -30.76 11.76
N ARG A 386 20.63 -30.83 13.10
CA ARG A 386 19.94 -29.79 13.89
C ARG A 386 20.82 -28.64 14.41
N GLY A 387 22.11 -28.60 14.03
CA GLY A 387 23.09 -27.65 14.57
C GLY A 387 23.69 -26.65 13.57
N ARG A 388 23.18 -26.56 12.33
CA ARG A 388 23.61 -25.57 11.34
C ARG A 388 22.38 -24.84 10.81
N GLY A 389 21.95 -23.82 11.56
CA GLY A 389 20.75 -23.03 11.31
C GLY A 389 20.49 -22.10 12.49
N ALA A 390 21.53 -21.37 12.88
CA ALA A 390 21.49 -20.16 13.69
C ALA A 390 22.39 -19.14 13.02
#